data_AF-A0A090AHF0-F1
#
_entry.id   AF-A0A090AHF0-F1
#
_cell.length_a   1.000
_cell.length_b   1.000
_cell.length_c   1.000
_cell.angle_alpha   90.00
_cell.angle_beta   90.00
_cell.angle_gamma   90.00
#
_symmetry.space_group_name_H-M   'P 1'
#
loop_
_entity.id
_entity.type
_entity.pdbx_description
1 polymer ?
#
loop_
_entity_poly.entity_id
_entity_poly.type
_entity_poly.pdbx_seq_one_letter_code
_entity_poly.pdbx_strand_id
1 'polypeptide(L)'
;MIAKIIEEIKQENEWREKDFSKIKYIYYQLSDDNQVLFLRMSIPYIYAHWEGFVIDSLKKILAHFNQLKLQHHQVKINIFVLSLQEKFDYLKGKQSFEQKCQFSENFLLFLNQQLKFDKHINTQANLNFDVLKDLCQLFGLNVDKFAQYRAKINKLVSIRNHIAHGENSYILSLENIEEYINLVNELILKLAEELEEYLQKEKYLKSG
;
A
#
# COMPACT_ATOMS: atom_id res chain seq x y z
N MET A 1 -15.90 16.58 0.31
CA MET A 1 -15.49 15.38 -0.45
C MET A 1 -14.18 14.82 0.10
N ILE A 2 -13.10 15.61 0.20
CA ILE A 2 -11.81 15.19 0.81
C ILE A 2 -11.98 14.71 2.26
N ALA A 3 -12.70 15.46 3.10
CA ALA A 3 -12.96 15.06 4.50
C ALA A 3 -13.64 13.69 4.63
N LYS A 4 -14.49 13.32 3.67
CA LYS A 4 -15.17 12.02 3.66
C LYS A 4 -14.19 10.87 3.39
N ILE A 5 -13.24 11.05 2.47
CA ILE A 5 -12.23 10.04 2.14
C ILE A 5 -11.27 9.85 3.31
N ILE A 6 -10.86 10.94 3.95
CA ILE A 6 -10.01 10.90 5.15
C ILE A 6 -10.73 10.13 6.27
N GLU A 7 -12.02 10.41 6.48
CA GLU A 7 -12.83 9.71 7.46
C GLU A 7 -12.97 8.22 7.13
N GLU A 8 -13.23 7.86 5.87
CA GLU A 8 -13.29 6.46 5.42
C GLU A 8 -11.95 5.72 5.66
N ILE A 9 -10.81 6.37 5.42
CA ILE A 9 -9.48 5.80 5.70
C ILE A 9 -9.28 5.60 7.21
N LYS A 10 -9.70 6.56 8.04
CA LYS A 10 -9.57 6.48 9.50
C LYS A 10 -10.48 5.42 10.12
N GLN A 11 -11.73 5.32 9.69
CA GLN A 11 -12.69 4.32 10.18
C GLN A 11 -12.23 2.89 9.86
N GLU A 12 -11.55 2.68 8.73
CA GLU A 12 -10.95 1.39 8.41
C GLU A 12 -9.80 1.00 9.34
N ASN A 13 -9.22 1.92 10.10
CA ASN A 13 -8.21 1.56 11.11
C ASN A 13 -8.85 1.01 12.40
N GLU A 14 -10.04 1.48 12.79
CA GLU A 14 -10.65 1.14 14.09
C GLU A 14 -10.88 -0.36 14.30
N TRP A 15 -11.29 -1.08 13.25
CA TRP A 15 -11.51 -2.52 13.37
C TRP A 15 -10.20 -3.30 13.43
N ARG A 16 -9.12 -2.79 12.82
CA ARG A 16 -7.78 -3.39 12.89
C ARG A 16 -7.21 -3.31 14.30
N GLU A 17 -7.37 -2.17 14.96
CA GLU A 17 -6.97 -2.00 16.36
C GLU A 17 -7.74 -2.95 17.30
N LYS A 18 -9.06 -3.06 17.10
CA LYS A 18 -9.90 -4.03 17.83
C LYS A 18 -9.42 -5.46 17.62
N ASP A 19 -9.08 -5.83 16.40
CA ASP A 19 -8.58 -7.17 16.08
C ASP A 19 -7.20 -7.44 16.70
N PHE A 20 -6.28 -6.48 16.67
CA PHE A 20 -4.98 -6.62 17.33
C PHE A 20 -5.11 -6.77 18.85
N SER A 21 -6.03 -6.03 19.49
CA SER A 21 -6.27 -6.15 20.94
C SER A 21 -6.70 -7.57 21.37
N LYS A 22 -7.35 -8.32 20.46
CA LYS A 22 -7.82 -9.69 20.75
C LYS A 22 -6.68 -10.70 20.73
N ILE A 23 -5.57 -10.43 20.03
CA ILE A 23 -4.46 -11.38 19.90
C ILE A 23 -3.92 -11.75 21.28
N LYS A 24 -3.63 -10.74 22.12
CA LYS A 24 -3.15 -10.95 23.49
C LYS A 24 -4.18 -11.67 24.36
N TYR A 25 -5.46 -11.30 24.24
CA TYR A 25 -6.53 -11.95 24.99
C TYR A 25 -6.64 -13.44 24.63
N ILE A 26 -6.65 -13.78 23.34
CA ILE A 26 -6.73 -15.16 22.85
C ILE A 26 -5.51 -15.95 23.30
N TYR A 27 -4.30 -15.39 23.18
CA TYR A 27 -3.06 -16.04 23.60
C TYR A 27 -3.12 -16.61 25.02
N TYR A 28 -3.61 -15.83 25.99
CA TYR A 28 -3.71 -16.28 27.39
C TYR A 28 -4.80 -17.33 27.67
N GLN A 29 -5.69 -17.59 26.70
CA GLN A 29 -6.71 -18.65 26.82
C GLN A 29 -6.23 -20.00 26.24
N LEU A 30 -5.07 -20.02 25.58
CA LEU A 30 -4.54 -21.20 24.91
C LEU A 30 -3.57 -21.98 25.81
N SER A 31 -3.53 -23.29 25.63
CA SER A 31 -2.46 -24.15 26.18
C SER A 31 -1.11 -23.81 25.56
N ASP A 32 -0.02 -24.13 26.25
CA ASP A 32 1.35 -23.81 25.82
C ASP A 32 1.68 -24.32 24.40
N ASP A 33 1.27 -25.54 24.06
CA ASP A 33 1.44 -26.10 22.71
C ASP A 33 0.70 -25.28 21.63
N ASN A 34 -0.49 -24.76 21.96
CA ASN A 34 -1.29 -23.97 21.04
C ASN A 34 -0.82 -22.51 20.97
N GLN A 35 -0.18 -21.98 22.02
CA GLN A 35 0.37 -20.63 22.04
C GLN A 35 1.43 -20.45 20.95
N VAL A 36 2.36 -21.40 20.81
CA VAL A 36 3.42 -21.32 19.78
C VAL A 36 2.83 -21.30 18.37
N LEU A 37 1.86 -22.18 18.09
CA LEU A 37 1.15 -22.21 16.82
C LEU A 37 0.40 -20.90 16.55
N PHE A 38 -0.29 -20.38 17.57
CA PHE A 38 -1.06 -19.15 17.48
C PHE A 38 -0.18 -17.91 17.22
N LEU A 39 0.98 -17.80 17.87
CA LEU A 39 1.94 -16.72 17.61
C LEU A 39 2.43 -16.75 16.16
N ARG A 40 2.73 -17.95 15.62
CA ARG A 40 3.09 -18.11 14.20
C ARG A 40 1.96 -17.67 13.26
N MET A 41 0.72 -18.08 13.54
CA MET A 41 -0.43 -17.68 12.73
C MET A 41 -0.74 -16.19 12.82
N SER A 42 -0.33 -15.52 13.91
CA SER A 42 -0.51 -14.08 14.10
C SER A 42 0.35 -13.24 13.15
N ILE A 43 1.51 -13.73 12.70
CA ILE A 43 2.40 -12.96 11.81
C ILE A 43 1.78 -12.70 10.42
N PRO A 44 1.30 -13.71 9.67
CA PRO A 44 0.60 -13.46 8.41
C PRO A 44 -0.63 -12.55 8.59
N TYR A 45 -1.34 -12.69 9.71
CA TYR A 45 -2.49 -11.88 10.03
C TYR A 45 -2.11 -10.39 10.24
N ILE A 46 -1.11 -10.11 11.06
CA ILE A 46 -0.58 -8.75 11.28
C ILE A 46 -0.06 -8.13 9.98
N TYR A 47 0.68 -8.91 9.19
CA TYR A 47 1.14 -8.47 7.88
C TYR A 47 -0.03 -8.15 6.93
N ALA A 48 -1.07 -8.99 6.88
CA ALA A 48 -2.23 -8.78 6.01
C ALA A 48 -2.99 -7.49 6.36
N HIS A 49 -3.04 -7.13 7.64
CA HIS A 49 -3.60 -5.85 8.08
C HIS A 49 -2.82 -4.65 7.54
N TRP A 50 -1.49 -4.70 7.58
CA TRP A 50 -0.63 -3.67 6.99
C TRP A 50 -0.82 -3.57 5.48
N GLU A 51 -0.66 -4.67 4.75
CA GLU A 51 -0.80 -4.69 3.29
C GLU A 51 -2.21 -4.26 2.84
N GLY A 52 -3.24 -4.78 3.50
CA GLY A 52 -4.62 -4.42 3.24
C GLY A 52 -4.86 -2.92 3.42
N PHE A 53 -4.37 -2.33 4.52
CA PHE A 53 -4.56 -0.90 4.77
C PHE A 53 -3.93 -0.04 3.67
N VAL A 54 -2.70 -0.35 3.24
CA VAL A 54 -2.03 0.37 2.14
C VAL A 54 -2.83 0.26 0.85
N ILE A 55 -3.21 -0.96 0.46
CA ILE A 55 -3.96 -1.20 -0.78
C ILE A 55 -5.32 -0.47 -0.77
N ASP A 56 -6.08 -0.61 0.32
CA ASP A 56 -7.41 -0.06 0.43
C ASP A 56 -7.41 1.48 0.44
N SER A 57 -6.41 2.08 1.10
CA SER A 57 -6.23 3.53 1.13
C SER A 57 -5.89 4.08 -0.26
N LEU A 58 -4.94 3.46 -0.96
CA LEU A 58 -4.57 3.87 -2.32
C LEU A 58 -5.73 3.70 -3.31
N LYS A 59 -6.51 2.62 -3.19
CA LYS A 59 -7.74 2.41 -3.99
C LYS A 59 -8.76 3.53 -3.82
N LYS A 60 -8.95 4.03 -2.60
CA LYS A 60 -9.86 5.16 -2.33
C LYS A 60 -9.37 6.45 -2.98
N ILE A 61 -8.06 6.69 -2.96
CA ILE A 61 -7.46 7.84 -3.65
C ILE A 61 -7.68 7.75 -5.16
N LEU A 62 -7.47 6.59 -5.77
CA LEU A 62 -7.72 6.40 -7.20
C LEU A 62 -9.20 6.56 -7.56
N ALA A 63 -10.10 6.07 -6.70
CA ALA A 63 -11.54 6.29 -6.84
C ALA A 63 -11.88 7.79 -6.78
N HIS A 64 -11.24 8.54 -5.88
CA HIS A 64 -11.39 9.98 -5.80
C HIS A 64 -10.86 10.70 -7.04
N PHE A 65 -9.69 10.35 -7.55
CA PHE A 65 -9.13 10.94 -8.78
C PHE A 65 -10.04 10.75 -9.99
N ASN A 66 -10.66 9.57 -10.11
CA ASN A 66 -11.66 9.32 -11.16
C ASN A 66 -12.91 10.21 -11.02
N GLN A 67 -13.29 10.62 -9.80
CA GLN A 67 -14.41 11.56 -9.59
C GLN A 67 -14.06 13.00 -9.95
N LEU A 68 -12.79 13.38 -9.79
CA LEU A 68 -12.30 14.73 -10.11
C LEU A 68 -12.21 15.02 -11.61
N LYS A 69 -12.27 13.98 -12.48
CA LYS A 69 -12.19 14.11 -13.95
C LYS A 69 -10.95 14.90 -14.41
N LEU A 70 -9.81 14.60 -13.78
CA LEU A 70 -8.54 15.30 -13.99
C LEU A 70 -8.04 15.17 -15.44
N GLN A 71 -7.27 16.17 -15.90
CA GLN A 71 -6.57 16.17 -17.18
C GLN A 71 -5.05 16.20 -16.98
N HIS A 72 -4.28 15.72 -17.96
CA HIS A 72 -2.81 15.58 -17.86
C HIS A 72 -2.08 16.88 -17.51
N HIS A 73 -2.61 18.04 -17.93
CA HIS A 73 -1.97 19.33 -17.68
C HIS A 73 -2.13 19.81 -16.23
N GLN A 74 -3.13 19.31 -15.51
CA GLN A 74 -3.44 19.70 -14.12
C GLN A 74 -2.62 18.93 -13.09
N VAL A 75 -2.20 17.71 -13.40
CA VAL A 75 -1.59 16.78 -12.45
C VAL A 75 -0.07 16.70 -12.58
N LYS A 76 0.60 16.31 -11.50
CA LYS A 76 2.03 15.99 -11.56
C LYS A 76 2.31 14.79 -12.47
N ILE A 77 3.53 14.73 -12.99
CA ILE A 77 3.92 13.73 -14.01
C ILE A 77 3.75 12.28 -13.53
N ASN A 78 4.05 12.01 -12.26
CA ASN A 78 3.87 10.68 -11.65
C ASN A 78 2.40 10.24 -11.66
N ILE A 79 1.46 11.17 -11.42
CA ILE A 79 0.02 10.91 -11.46
C ILE A 79 -0.46 10.67 -12.89
N PHE A 80 0.07 11.43 -13.86
CA PHE A 80 -0.21 11.15 -15.27
C PHE A 80 0.31 9.77 -15.68
N VAL A 81 1.54 9.41 -15.31
CA VAL A 81 2.13 8.09 -15.57
C VAL A 81 1.31 6.97 -14.91
N LEU A 82 0.83 7.18 -13.69
CA LEU A 82 -0.05 6.26 -12.97
C LEU A 82 -1.35 5.97 -13.75
N SER A 83 -1.93 6.96 -14.42
CA SER A 83 -3.11 6.75 -15.29
C SER A 83 -2.83 5.91 -16.54
N LEU A 84 -1.56 5.71 -16.89
CA LEU A 84 -1.11 5.01 -18.10
C LEU A 84 -0.44 3.66 -17.79
N GLN A 85 -0.46 3.18 -16.55
CA GLN A 85 0.39 2.08 -16.09
C GLN A 85 0.26 0.80 -16.94
N GLU A 86 -0.97 0.33 -17.21
CA GLU A 86 -1.21 -0.84 -18.09
C GLU A 86 -0.81 -0.59 -19.55
N LYS A 87 -0.77 0.68 -19.98
CA LYS A 87 -0.43 1.04 -21.37
C LYS A 87 1.08 0.99 -21.59
N PHE A 88 1.87 1.20 -20.54
CA PHE A 88 3.32 0.99 -20.58
C PHE A 88 3.70 -0.49 -20.67
N ASP A 89 2.79 -1.43 -20.35
CA ASP A 89 3.07 -2.86 -20.51
C ASP A 89 3.28 -3.24 -21.98
N TYR A 90 2.66 -2.53 -22.93
CA TYR A 90 2.92 -2.69 -24.37
C TYR A 90 4.35 -2.31 -24.77
N LEU A 91 5.08 -1.58 -23.93
CA LEU A 91 6.48 -1.22 -24.19
C LEU A 91 7.46 -2.18 -23.51
N LYS A 92 7.01 -3.21 -22.79
CA LYS A 92 7.89 -4.19 -22.13
C LYS A 92 8.57 -5.11 -23.15
N GLY A 93 9.90 -5.21 -23.11
CA GLY A 93 10.67 -6.06 -24.01
C GLY A 93 10.97 -5.41 -25.36
N LYS A 94 11.38 -6.22 -26.35
CA LYS A 94 11.77 -5.71 -27.68
C LYS A 94 10.52 -5.37 -28.50
N GLN A 95 10.34 -4.10 -28.83
CA GLN A 95 9.20 -3.60 -29.60
C GLN A 95 9.51 -3.42 -31.08
N SER A 96 8.61 -3.87 -31.95
CA SER A 96 8.63 -3.60 -33.39
C SER A 96 8.39 -2.11 -33.67
N PHE A 97 8.71 -1.65 -34.88
CA PHE A 97 8.42 -0.27 -35.28
C PHE A 97 6.91 0.02 -35.27
N GLU A 98 6.09 -0.93 -35.72
CA GLU A 98 4.62 -0.84 -35.71
C GLU A 98 4.06 -0.68 -34.29
N GLN A 99 4.55 -1.46 -33.32
CA GLN A 99 4.15 -1.32 -31.92
C GLN A 99 4.47 0.06 -31.35
N LYS A 100 5.60 0.65 -31.75
CA LYS A 100 5.98 2.02 -31.37
C LYS A 100 5.06 3.07 -32.01
N CYS A 101 4.69 2.92 -33.28
CA CYS A 101 3.71 3.77 -33.94
C CYS A 101 2.36 3.71 -33.23
N GLN A 102 1.85 2.50 -32.98
CA GLN A 102 0.56 2.28 -32.31
C GLN A 102 0.54 2.87 -30.89
N PHE A 103 1.62 2.69 -30.12
CA PHE A 103 1.74 3.32 -28.81
C PHE A 103 1.69 4.85 -28.92
N SER A 104 2.41 5.42 -29.89
CA SER A 104 2.49 6.88 -30.07
C SER A 104 1.14 7.49 -30.46
N GLU A 105 0.40 6.85 -31.37
CA GLU A 105 -0.96 7.26 -31.74
C GLU A 105 -1.91 7.23 -30.54
N ASN A 106 -1.89 6.14 -29.78
CA ASN A 106 -2.69 6.00 -28.56
C ASN A 106 -2.31 7.07 -27.53
N PHE A 107 -1.01 7.32 -27.34
CA PHE A 107 -0.51 8.33 -26.41
C PHE A 107 -1.02 9.73 -26.75
N LEU A 108 -1.02 10.12 -28.04
CA LEU A 108 -1.55 11.40 -28.48
C LEU A 108 -3.06 11.53 -28.23
N LEU A 109 -3.82 10.45 -28.39
CA LEU A 109 -5.25 10.44 -28.06
C LEU A 109 -5.47 10.65 -26.55
N PHE A 110 -4.64 10.06 -25.69
CA PHE A 110 -4.76 10.19 -24.23
C PHE A 110 -4.43 11.60 -23.73
N LEU A 111 -3.54 12.33 -24.38
CA LEU A 111 -3.25 13.72 -24.02
C LEU A 111 -4.50 14.61 -24.09
N ASN A 112 -5.49 14.28 -24.93
CA ASN A 112 -6.71 15.08 -25.04
C ASN A 112 -7.89 14.52 -24.22
N GLN A 113 -7.67 13.50 -23.39
CA GLN A 113 -8.73 12.82 -22.64
C GLN A 113 -8.63 13.02 -21.13
N GLN A 114 -9.76 12.83 -20.44
CA GLN A 114 -9.79 12.74 -18.98
C GLN A 114 -8.99 11.52 -18.54
N LEU A 115 -8.17 11.70 -17.52
CA LEU A 115 -7.38 10.63 -16.94
C LEU A 115 -8.31 9.61 -16.28
N LYS A 116 -8.03 8.33 -16.53
CA LYS A 116 -8.70 7.20 -15.87
C LYS A 116 -7.67 6.42 -15.09
N PHE A 117 -8.00 6.12 -13.85
CA PHE A 117 -7.13 5.41 -12.94
C PHE A 117 -7.73 4.03 -12.68
N ASP A 118 -7.01 2.97 -13.06
CA ASP A 118 -7.35 1.62 -12.61
C ASP A 118 -7.20 1.57 -11.08
N LYS A 119 -8.10 0.84 -10.40
CA LYS A 119 -8.06 0.63 -8.95
C LYS A 119 -7.17 -0.55 -8.55
N HIS A 120 -6.56 -1.24 -9.49
CA HIS A 120 -5.64 -2.34 -9.20
C HIS A 120 -4.31 -1.81 -8.66
N ILE A 121 -3.99 -2.16 -7.41
CA ILE A 121 -2.71 -1.86 -6.76
C ILE A 121 -1.91 -3.16 -6.69
N ASN A 122 -0.77 -3.21 -7.38
CA ASN A 122 0.10 -4.37 -7.37
C ASN A 122 1.18 -4.23 -6.27
N THR A 123 1.07 -4.99 -5.19
CA THR A 123 2.11 -5.10 -4.15
C THR A 123 3.13 -6.20 -4.43
N GLN A 124 3.08 -6.85 -5.61
CA GLN A 124 3.91 -8.01 -5.96
C GLN A 124 3.78 -9.16 -4.94
N ALA A 125 2.60 -9.27 -4.31
CA ALA A 125 2.31 -10.18 -3.20
C ALA A 125 3.24 -10.03 -1.97
N ASN A 126 4.01 -8.94 -1.85
CA ASN A 126 4.95 -8.68 -0.77
C ASN A 126 5.19 -7.17 -0.62
N LEU A 127 4.48 -6.54 0.31
CA LEU A 127 4.69 -5.14 0.69
C LEU A 127 5.95 -4.97 1.58
N ASN A 128 7.11 -5.27 1.01
CA ASN A 128 8.40 -4.90 1.59
C ASN A 128 8.65 -3.39 1.46
N PHE A 129 9.75 -2.88 2.02
CA PHE A 129 10.02 -1.45 1.99
C PHE A 129 10.26 -0.90 0.57
N ASP A 130 10.85 -1.69 -0.32
CA ASP A 130 11.12 -1.23 -1.69
C ASP A 130 9.80 -1.13 -2.48
N VAL A 131 8.87 -2.06 -2.29
CA VAL A 131 7.50 -1.96 -2.84
C VAL A 131 6.74 -0.78 -2.24
N LEU A 132 6.84 -0.54 -0.93
CA LEU A 132 6.25 0.65 -0.30
C LEU A 132 6.83 1.93 -0.91
N LYS A 133 8.14 1.98 -1.13
CA LYS A 133 8.82 3.11 -1.76
C LYS A 133 8.32 3.35 -3.18
N ASP A 134 8.19 2.30 -3.99
CA ASP A 134 7.68 2.41 -5.35
C ASP A 134 6.24 2.95 -5.36
N LEU A 135 5.38 2.47 -4.45
CA LEU A 135 4.03 3.00 -4.27
C LEU A 135 4.05 4.47 -3.84
N CYS A 136 4.88 4.84 -2.87
CA CYS A 136 5.02 6.24 -2.46
C CYS A 136 5.47 7.12 -3.64
N GLN A 137 6.43 6.68 -4.46
CA GLN A 137 6.88 7.43 -5.62
C GLN A 137 5.79 7.57 -6.68
N LEU A 138 5.04 6.50 -6.95
CA LEU A 138 3.94 6.49 -7.91
C LEU A 138 2.86 7.51 -7.54
N PHE A 139 2.48 7.55 -6.26
CA PHE A 139 1.50 8.49 -5.74
C PHE A 139 2.09 9.85 -5.34
N GLY A 140 3.42 10.02 -5.33
CA GLY A 140 4.05 11.28 -4.91
C GLY A 140 3.96 11.55 -3.40
N LEU A 141 3.92 10.48 -2.60
CA LEU A 141 3.95 10.50 -1.13
C LEU A 141 5.41 10.57 -0.63
N ASN A 142 5.61 11.16 0.55
CA ASN A 142 6.92 11.26 1.16
C ASN A 142 7.36 9.92 1.82
N VAL A 143 8.17 9.14 1.09
CA VAL A 143 8.72 7.86 1.59
C VAL A 143 9.68 8.03 2.78
N ASP A 144 10.31 9.19 2.94
CA ASP A 144 11.31 9.41 4.00
C ASP A 144 10.68 9.29 5.40
N LYS A 145 9.38 9.56 5.53
CA LYS A 145 8.59 9.33 6.76
C LYS A 145 8.61 7.87 7.22
N PHE A 146 8.91 6.93 6.31
CA PHE A 146 8.93 5.49 6.56
C PHE A 146 10.33 4.88 6.61
N ALA A 147 11.37 5.63 6.25
CA ALA A 147 12.72 5.09 6.06
C ALA A 147 13.28 4.39 7.31
N GLN A 148 12.98 4.92 8.50
CA GLN A 148 13.39 4.33 9.78
C GLN A 148 12.81 2.93 10.04
N TYR A 149 11.69 2.59 9.38
CA TYR A 149 11.00 1.30 9.55
C TYR A 149 11.47 0.25 8.55
N ARG A 150 12.35 0.59 7.59
CA ARG A 150 12.80 -0.29 6.50
C ARG A 150 13.20 -1.67 6.99
N ALA A 151 14.07 -1.73 8.01
CA ALA A 151 14.55 -2.99 8.56
C ALA A 151 13.41 -3.81 9.20
N LYS A 152 12.51 -3.16 9.95
CA LYS A 152 11.40 -3.82 10.64
C LYS A 152 10.33 -4.34 9.66
N ILE A 153 9.97 -3.55 8.64
CA ILE A 153 9.06 -3.95 7.56
C ILE A 153 9.61 -5.17 6.85
N ASN A 154 10.87 -5.10 6.39
CA ASN A 154 11.49 -6.21 5.67
C ASN A 154 11.60 -7.48 6.53
N LYS A 155 11.87 -7.33 7.83
CA LYS A 155 11.86 -8.46 8.76
C LYS A 155 10.47 -9.09 8.90
N LEU A 156 9.41 -8.29 9.04
CA LEU A 156 8.03 -8.79 9.11
C LEU A 156 7.65 -9.57 7.83
N VAL A 157 7.95 -9.01 6.65
CA VAL A 157 7.69 -9.67 5.36
C VAL A 157 8.49 -10.97 5.25
N SER A 158 9.76 -10.95 5.65
CA SER A 158 10.61 -12.15 5.65
C SER A 158 9.99 -13.26 6.51
N ILE A 159 9.65 -12.97 7.76
CA ILE A 159 9.06 -13.98 8.67
C ILE A 159 7.74 -14.49 8.11
N ARG A 160 6.87 -13.60 7.61
CA ARG A 160 5.61 -13.99 6.96
C ARG A 160 5.85 -14.98 5.83
N ASN A 161 6.84 -14.72 4.96
CA ASN A 161 7.14 -15.57 3.81
C ASN A 161 7.63 -16.96 4.25
N HIS A 162 8.53 -17.03 5.21
CA HIS A 162 9.01 -18.31 5.74
C HIS A 162 7.85 -19.12 6.34
N ILE A 163 6.96 -18.49 7.11
CA ILE A 163 5.76 -19.13 7.66
C ILE A 163 4.83 -19.64 6.55
N ALA A 164 4.58 -18.81 5.53
CA ALA A 164 3.71 -19.19 4.40
C ALA A 164 4.29 -20.34 3.55
N HIS A 165 5.62 -20.48 3.50
CA HIS A 165 6.30 -21.60 2.86
C HIS A 165 6.41 -22.85 3.75
N GLY A 166 5.81 -22.83 4.96
CA GLY A 166 5.78 -23.96 5.87
C GLY A 166 7.04 -24.10 6.74
N GLU A 167 7.92 -23.11 6.73
CA GLU A 167 9.12 -23.13 7.57
C GLU A 167 8.78 -22.84 9.04
N ASN A 168 9.57 -23.45 9.93
CA ASN A 168 9.40 -23.35 11.38
C ASN A 168 10.69 -22.90 12.10
N SER A 169 11.50 -22.10 11.39
CA SER A 169 12.82 -21.63 11.85
C SER A 169 12.76 -20.46 12.84
N TYR A 170 11.59 -19.81 12.98
CA TYR A 170 11.41 -18.66 13.86
C TYR A 170 10.72 -19.07 15.17
N ILE A 171 11.40 -18.84 16.29
CA ILE A 171 10.80 -18.89 17.63
C ILE A 171 10.23 -17.50 17.91
N LEU A 172 8.90 -17.43 18.03
CA LEU A 172 8.18 -16.18 18.30
C LEU A 172 7.71 -16.17 19.75
N SER A 173 7.89 -15.04 20.42
CA SER A 173 7.29 -14.74 21.72
C SER A 173 6.09 -13.80 21.56
N LEU A 174 5.27 -13.69 22.62
CA LEU A 174 4.22 -12.67 22.68
C LEU A 174 4.79 -11.26 22.53
N GLU A 175 5.97 -10.99 23.09
CA GLU A 175 6.67 -9.70 22.96
C GLU A 175 6.99 -9.39 21.49
N ASN A 176 7.47 -10.37 20.70
CA ASN A 176 7.68 -10.17 19.27
C ASN A 176 6.38 -9.81 18.53
N ILE A 177 5.27 -10.45 18.90
CA ILE A 177 3.96 -10.16 18.32
C ILE A 177 3.49 -8.75 18.67
N GLU A 178 3.65 -8.33 19.93
CA GLU A 178 3.35 -6.96 20.37
C GLU A 178 4.22 -5.92 19.63
N GLU A 179 5.52 -6.20 19.42
CA GLU A 179 6.40 -5.35 18.62
C GLU A 179 5.90 -5.18 17.17
N TYR A 180 5.44 -6.26 16.53
CA TYR A 180 4.92 -6.20 15.16
C TYR A 180 3.56 -5.52 15.08
N ILE A 181 2.68 -5.71 16.06
CA ILE A 181 1.42 -4.96 16.16
C ILE A 181 1.69 -3.46 16.29
N ASN A 182 2.59 -3.07 17.21
CA ASN A 182 2.96 -1.67 17.42
C ASN A 182 3.56 -1.07 16.15
N LEU A 183 4.45 -1.80 15.48
CA LEU A 183 5.00 -1.41 14.19
C LEU A 183 3.89 -1.13 13.16
N VAL A 184 2.93 -2.06 13.00
CA VAL A 184 1.86 -1.91 12.01
C VAL A 184 0.94 -0.74 12.36
N ASN A 185 0.57 -0.56 13.63
CA ASN A 185 -0.21 0.59 14.07
C ASN A 185 0.51 1.93 13.79
N GLU A 186 1.80 2.02 14.09
CA GLU A 186 2.60 3.22 13.77
C GLU A 186 2.66 3.50 12.27
N LEU A 187 2.83 2.47 11.44
CA LEU A 187 2.88 2.60 9.98
C LEU A 187 1.53 3.03 9.41
N ILE A 188 0.44 2.45 9.90
CA ILE A 188 -0.93 2.82 9.51
C ILE A 188 -1.19 4.28 9.86
N LEU A 189 -0.89 4.70 11.09
CA LEU A 189 -1.07 6.09 11.53
C LEU A 189 -0.27 7.06 10.65
N LYS A 190 1.02 6.77 10.43
CA LYS A 190 1.89 7.62 9.59
C LYS A 190 1.41 7.72 8.15
N LEU A 191 0.92 6.62 7.58
CA LEU A 191 0.37 6.62 6.24
C LEU A 191 -0.95 7.41 6.21
N ALA A 192 -1.85 7.23 7.16
CA ALA A 192 -3.08 8.01 7.26
C ALA A 192 -2.80 9.52 7.32
N GLU A 193 -1.84 9.93 8.16
CA GLU A 193 -1.39 11.34 8.27
C GLU A 193 -0.79 11.87 6.96
N GLU A 194 0.07 11.09 6.29
CA GLU A 194 0.65 11.47 5.00
C GLU A 194 -0.43 11.60 3.91
N LEU A 195 -1.39 10.68 3.87
CA LEU A 195 -2.48 10.72 2.90
C LEU A 195 -3.43 11.89 3.16
N GLU A 196 -3.73 12.18 4.43
CA GLU A 196 -4.51 13.35 4.82
C GLU A 196 -3.82 14.65 4.37
N GLU A 197 -2.53 14.81 4.68
CA GLU A 197 -1.75 15.97 4.27
C GLU A 197 -1.67 16.09 2.73
N TYR A 198 -1.48 14.96 2.04
CA TYR A 198 -1.42 14.86 0.60
C TYR A 198 -2.72 15.31 -0.08
N LEU A 199 -3.87 14.86 0.44
CA LEU A 199 -5.19 15.23 -0.08
C LEU A 199 -5.54 16.68 0.23
N GLN A 200 -5.33 17.14 1.47
CA GLN A 200 -5.65 18.51 1.89
C GLN A 200 -4.85 19.56 1.13
N LYS A 201 -3.56 19.30 0.87
CA LYS A 201 -2.69 20.21 0.12
C LYS A 201 -2.73 19.95 -1.39
N GLU A 202 -3.61 19.07 -1.85
CA GLU A 202 -3.76 18.66 -3.25
C GLU A 202 -2.40 18.37 -3.93
N LYS A 203 -1.51 17.65 -3.23
CA LYS A 203 -0.12 17.43 -3.68
C LYS A 203 -0.03 16.65 -5.00
N TYR A 204 -1.14 16.14 -5.53
CA TYR A 204 -1.26 15.49 -6.84
C TYR A 204 -1.36 16.49 -8.01
N LEU A 205 -1.72 17.74 -7.75
CA LEU A 205 -1.80 18.79 -8.75
C LEU A 205 -0.44 19.45 -8.97
N LYS A 206 -0.24 20.02 -10.16
CA LYS A 206 0.88 20.93 -10.39
C LYS A 206 0.63 22.20 -9.58
N SER A 207 1.66 22.67 -8.89
CA SER A 207 1.67 24.04 -8.37
C SER A 207 1.60 24.98 -9.58
N GLY A 208 0.59 25.86 -9.59
CA GLY A 208 0.48 26.92 -10.60
C GLY A 208 1.64 27.90 -10.53
#